data_AF-A0A5C4PLR9-F1
#
_entry.id   AF-A0A5C4PLR9-F1
#
_cell.length_a   1.000
_cell.length_b   1.000
_cell.length_c   1.000
_cell.angle_alpha   90.00
_cell.angle_beta   90.00
_cell.angle_gamma   90.00
#
_symmetry.space_group_name_H-M   'P 1'
#
loop_
_entity.id
_entity.type
_entity.pdbx_description
1 polymer ?
#
loop_
_entity_poly.entity_id
_entity_poly.type
_entity_poly.pdbx_seq_one_letter_code
_entity_poly.pdbx_strand_id
1 'polypeptide(L)'
;MKPTIKTTALAILISLGAVACGSSGGSSSNKSTTNTTTEQSSEQLAAAKKQAELAQQQKRGAEEKALQIAQQLQQAQSAVKASELKIQQTTAEIQKIKTDYQLADAEKNKQLAQLEKQLTQEKAALTESEKNLATANQQLQALKSETESNKQTLANLQKSITELNKQITELRETNINPITGYAMDSRIRVFDKNGKRISGEEEQKLLNLSLDYLLQPATNTDERLRKFLFAPATSGILPQPKDSRFSSHTIKQTVDGKAVDMVYTTYRYSENDAYLAEISASGAIDGQEIRSSTLLYGGQGTPAERLSDYQKLDVKKTYDVKAAPGLGRWLDGYDITLIADFGKATVSGQGIKKDNNPFTAPGNITFTDNPIYSKDGIIQFGGDGYVEVEFTGINGGYQSKDQLAYPGMMIGADAEKIVGRIGGSTMIGHEKK
;
A
#
# COMPACT_ATOMS: atom_id res chain seq x y z
N MET A 1 -73.33 14.44 26.35
CA MET A 1 -74.37 13.86 27.22
C MET A 1 -74.15 14.39 28.62
N LYS A 2 -75.10 15.16 29.16
CA LYS A 2 -75.09 15.68 30.54
C LYS A 2 -75.74 14.63 31.45
N PRO A 3 -75.21 14.35 32.65
CA PRO A 3 -76.00 13.71 33.69
C PRO A 3 -76.71 14.76 34.54
N THR A 4 -78.02 14.59 34.62
CA THR A 4 -78.98 15.20 35.52
C THR A 4 -78.93 14.46 36.85
N ILE A 5 -78.89 15.16 38.01
CA ILE A 5 -79.33 14.57 39.29
C ILE A 5 -80.32 15.52 39.95
N LYS A 6 -81.43 14.91 40.34
CA LYS A 6 -82.67 15.45 40.88
C LYS A 6 -82.58 15.63 42.40
N THR A 7 -83.23 16.68 42.88
CA THR A 7 -83.98 16.86 44.15
C THR A 7 -83.67 15.95 45.34
N THR A 8 -83.38 16.57 46.49
CA THR A 8 -83.87 16.10 47.80
C THR A 8 -84.17 17.31 48.67
N ALA A 9 -85.44 17.44 49.07
CA ALA A 9 -85.92 18.43 50.02
C ALA A 9 -85.54 18.01 51.45
N LEU A 10 -85.18 18.97 52.30
CA LEU A 10 -85.14 18.79 53.74
C LEU A 10 -85.80 20.00 54.41
N ALA A 11 -86.98 19.75 54.97
CA ALA A 11 -87.71 20.68 55.82
C ALA A 11 -87.19 20.59 57.25
N ILE A 12 -87.02 21.73 57.91
CA ILE A 12 -86.93 21.81 59.38
C ILE A 12 -87.91 22.89 59.85
N LEU A 13 -88.99 22.43 60.48
CA LEU A 13 -89.88 23.21 61.32
C LEU A 13 -89.15 23.63 62.60
N ILE A 14 -89.21 24.92 62.96
CA ILE A 14 -89.22 25.34 64.36
C ILE A 14 -90.28 26.42 64.55
N SER A 15 -91.36 26.01 65.20
CA SER A 15 -92.42 26.79 65.82
C SER A 15 -91.90 27.56 67.04
N LEU A 16 -92.08 28.88 67.08
CA LEU A 16 -92.10 29.62 68.34
C LEU A 16 -93.55 29.92 68.73
N GLY A 17 -93.99 29.25 69.79
CA GLY A 17 -95.15 29.67 70.58
C GLY A 17 -94.73 30.76 71.55
N ALA A 18 -95.55 31.81 71.65
CA ALA A 18 -95.71 32.57 72.87
C ALA A 18 -97.20 32.59 73.20
N VAL A 19 -97.54 31.91 74.29
CA VAL A 19 -98.85 31.95 74.93
C VAL A 19 -98.87 33.20 75.80
N ALA A 20 -99.82 34.10 75.54
CA ALA A 20 -100.30 35.05 76.54
C ALA A 20 -101.83 34.89 76.60
N CYS A 21 -102.29 34.15 77.60
CA CYS A 21 -103.65 34.21 78.11
C CYS A 21 -103.80 35.62 78.72
N GLY A 22 -104.72 36.48 78.28
CA GLY A 22 -106.17 36.30 78.34
C GLY A 22 -106.67 37.30 79.38
N SER A 23 -107.61 38.19 79.07
CA SER A 23 -109.04 38.01 79.39
C SER A 23 -109.65 39.41 79.25
N SER A 24 -110.86 39.69 78.76
CA SER A 24 -112.03 38.89 78.43
C SER A 24 -112.98 39.80 77.63
N GLY A 25 -113.70 39.24 76.64
CA GLY A 25 -114.98 39.81 76.19
C GLY A 25 -116.00 39.79 77.34
N GLY A 26 -117.15 40.46 77.32
CA GLY A 26 -117.87 41.11 76.25
C GLY A 26 -119.32 41.24 76.74
N SER A 27 -119.88 42.43 76.57
CA SER A 27 -121.31 42.72 76.37
C SER A 27 -122.38 42.39 77.44
N SER A 28 -123.03 43.46 77.91
CA SER A 28 -124.48 43.74 77.74
C SER A 28 -125.35 43.95 79.00
N SER A 29 -125.77 45.22 79.14
CA SER A 29 -127.11 45.73 79.47
C SER A 29 -127.84 45.44 80.80
N ASN A 30 -127.96 46.53 81.57
CA ASN A 30 -129.19 47.18 82.06
C ASN A 30 -129.84 46.83 83.43
N LYS A 31 -130.03 47.93 84.19
CA LYS A 31 -131.06 48.30 85.20
C LYS A 31 -131.18 47.58 86.56
N SER A 32 -130.81 48.38 87.58
CA SER A 32 -131.58 48.77 88.78
C SER A 32 -131.89 47.71 89.84
N THR A 33 -131.49 47.97 91.09
CA THR A 33 -132.36 48.47 92.20
C THR A 33 -131.71 48.16 93.57
N THR A 34 -131.61 49.23 94.37
CA THR A 34 -131.44 49.46 95.82
C THR A 34 -131.32 48.32 96.87
N ASN A 35 -130.43 48.59 97.85
CA ASN A 35 -130.68 48.77 99.31
C ASN A 35 -129.99 47.84 100.36
N THR A 36 -129.21 48.53 101.23
CA THR A 36 -129.06 48.45 102.71
C THR A 36 -128.30 47.33 103.46
N THR A 37 -127.17 47.77 104.05
CA THR A 37 -126.62 47.69 105.45
C THR A 37 -126.24 46.38 106.17
N THR A 38 -124.97 46.40 106.66
CA THR A 38 -124.33 45.95 107.96
C THR A 38 -124.82 44.66 108.64
N GLU A 39 -123.99 43.77 109.19
CA GLU A 39 -122.76 43.92 110.00
C GLU A 39 -122.14 42.50 110.20
N GLN A 40 -120.80 42.37 110.18
CA GLN A 40 -119.97 41.39 110.96
C GLN A 40 -118.58 41.21 110.31
N SER A 41 -117.64 42.04 110.75
CA SER A 41 -116.26 42.16 110.28
C SER A 41 -115.28 41.83 111.42
N SER A 42 -114.75 40.61 111.45
CA SER A 42 -113.55 40.29 112.25
C SER A 42 -112.72 39.10 111.72
N GLU A 43 -113.29 38.20 110.91
CA GLU A 43 -112.53 37.09 110.27
C GLU A 43 -111.94 37.45 108.89
N GLN A 44 -112.51 38.41 108.16
CA GLN A 44 -112.06 38.74 106.78
C GLN A 44 -110.74 39.54 106.73
N LEU A 45 -110.34 40.24 107.81
CA LEU A 45 -109.10 41.03 107.82
C LEU A 45 -107.84 40.15 108.00
N ALA A 46 -107.95 39.03 108.74
CA ALA A 46 -106.86 38.07 108.90
C ALA A 46 -106.63 37.26 107.59
N ALA A 47 -107.71 36.95 106.86
CA ALA A 47 -107.63 36.29 105.56
C ALA A 47 -106.99 37.19 104.47
N ALA A 48 -107.31 38.49 104.46
CA ALA A 48 -106.76 39.45 103.50
C ALA A 48 -105.25 39.70 103.69
N LYS A 49 -104.75 39.79 104.94
CA LYS A 49 -103.30 39.88 105.21
C LYS A 49 -102.55 38.64 104.76
N LYS A 50 -103.10 37.45 105.03
CA LYS A 50 -102.49 36.17 104.65
C LYS A 50 -102.47 35.97 103.12
N GLN A 51 -103.50 36.43 102.41
CA GLN A 51 -103.52 36.45 100.95
C GLN A 51 -102.52 37.45 100.35
N ALA A 52 -102.34 38.63 100.96
CA ALA A 52 -101.34 39.61 100.51
C ALA A 52 -99.90 39.09 100.71
N GLU A 53 -99.59 38.42 101.82
CA GLU A 53 -98.28 37.78 102.03
C GLU A 53 -98.03 36.62 101.06
N LEU A 54 -99.03 35.78 100.81
CA LEU A 54 -98.96 34.72 99.79
C LEU A 54 -98.74 35.28 98.39
N ALA A 55 -99.44 36.36 98.03
CA ALA A 55 -99.25 37.03 96.74
C ALA A 55 -97.86 37.69 96.63
N GLN A 56 -97.33 38.25 97.73
CA GLN A 56 -96.00 38.87 97.73
C GLN A 56 -94.88 37.82 97.73
N GLN A 57 -95.07 36.66 98.37
CA GLN A 57 -94.17 35.50 98.25
C GLN A 57 -94.23 34.89 96.86
N GLN A 58 -95.42 34.76 96.25
CA GLN A 58 -95.56 34.29 94.88
C GLN A 58 -94.91 35.24 93.89
N LYS A 59 -95.03 36.56 94.09
CA LYS A 59 -94.35 37.56 93.28
C LYS A 59 -92.83 37.48 93.42
N ARG A 60 -92.29 37.36 94.64
CA ARG A 60 -90.85 37.16 94.86
C ARG A 60 -90.35 35.84 94.28
N GLY A 61 -91.09 34.75 94.44
CA GLY A 61 -90.76 33.46 93.84
C GLY A 61 -90.85 33.46 92.30
N ALA A 62 -91.75 34.26 91.72
CA ALA A 62 -91.81 34.47 90.28
C ALA A 62 -90.66 35.37 89.77
N GLU A 63 -90.28 36.42 90.52
CA GLU A 63 -89.14 37.29 90.22
C GLU A 63 -87.81 36.55 90.33
N GLU A 64 -87.62 35.71 91.35
CA GLU A 64 -86.43 34.84 91.50
C GLU A 64 -86.33 33.83 90.37
N LYS A 65 -87.44 33.19 89.99
CA LYS A 65 -87.48 32.29 88.82
C LYS A 65 -87.20 33.03 87.52
N ALA A 66 -87.73 34.24 87.33
CA ALA A 66 -87.45 35.07 86.16
C ALA A 66 -85.98 35.48 86.09
N LEU A 67 -85.36 35.83 87.23
CA LEU A 67 -83.94 36.15 87.32
C LEU A 67 -83.06 34.93 87.00
N GLN A 68 -83.43 33.76 87.51
CA GLN A 68 -82.73 32.50 87.25
C GLN A 68 -82.83 32.08 85.78
N ILE A 69 -84.00 32.26 85.15
CA ILE A 69 -84.20 32.05 83.71
C ILE A 69 -83.37 33.05 82.90
N ALA A 70 -83.32 34.33 83.29
CA ALA A 70 -82.52 35.34 82.61
C ALA A 70 -81.01 35.03 82.70
N GLN A 71 -80.52 34.57 83.85
CA GLN A 71 -79.14 34.11 84.02
C GLN A 71 -78.84 32.88 83.17
N GLN A 72 -79.74 31.88 83.14
CA GLN A 72 -79.58 30.71 82.28
C GLN A 72 -79.58 31.08 80.79
N LEU A 73 -80.42 32.04 80.37
CA LEU A 73 -80.46 32.51 78.99
C LEU A 73 -79.16 33.23 78.61
N GLN A 74 -78.60 34.05 79.50
CA GLN A 74 -77.33 34.73 79.28
C GLN A 74 -76.14 33.75 79.21
N GLN A 75 -76.14 32.72 80.06
CA GLN A 75 -75.17 31.62 80.00
C GLN A 75 -75.31 30.80 78.70
N ALA A 76 -76.54 30.49 78.28
CA ALA A 76 -76.80 29.79 77.03
C ALA A 76 -76.34 30.64 75.82
N GLN A 77 -76.61 31.94 75.80
CA GLN A 77 -76.18 32.83 74.72
C GLN A 77 -74.65 32.96 74.63
N SER A 78 -73.96 33.04 75.77
CA SER A 78 -72.49 33.08 75.79
C SER A 78 -71.88 31.74 75.36
N ALA A 79 -72.49 30.62 75.74
CA ALA A 79 -72.10 29.29 75.26
C ALA A 79 -72.32 29.13 73.75
N VAL A 80 -73.44 29.62 73.21
CA VAL A 80 -73.71 29.63 71.76
C VAL A 80 -72.66 30.46 71.02
N LYS A 81 -72.37 31.69 71.45
CA LYS A 81 -71.33 32.53 70.84
C LYS A 81 -69.95 31.86 70.88
N ALA A 82 -69.59 31.23 72.00
CA ALA A 82 -68.34 30.49 72.11
C ALA A 82 -68.29 29.29 71.15
N SER A 83 -69.40 28.57 70.99
CA SER A 83 -69.52 27.46 70.04
C SER A 83 -69.47 27.92 68.58
N GLU A 84 -70.10 29.05 68.24
CA GLU A 84 -70.04 29.67 66.90
C GLU A 84 -68.60 30.07 66.56
N LEU A 85 -67.88 30.66 67.51
CA LEU A 85 -66.48 31.06 67.31
C LEU A 85 -65.59 29.82 67.05
N LYS A 86 -65.84 28.73 67.79
CA LYS A 86 -65.13 27.46 67.59
C LYS A 86 -65.47 26.83 66.23
N ILE A 87 -66.73 26.87 65.81
CA ILE A 87 -67.15 26.40 64.47
C ILE A 87 -66.47 27.23 63.37
N GLN A 88 -66.38 28.56 63.53
CA GLN A 88 -65.69 29.42 62.57
C GLN A 88 -64.20 29.09 62.48
N GLN A 89 -63.53 28.91 63.62
CA GLN A 89 -62.12 28.50 63.67
C GLN A 89 -61.90 27.15 62.99
N THR A 90 -62.67 26.13 63.33
CA THR A 90 -62.57 24.81 62.70
C THR A 90 -62.89 24.87 61.21
N THR A 91 -63.85 25.70 60.78
CA THR A 91 -64.15 25.88 59.35
C THR A 91 -62.99 26.52 58.60
N ALA A 92 -62.32 27.50 59.19
CA ALA A 92 -61.13 28.13 58.62
C ALA A 92 -59.96 27.14 58.52
N GLU A 93 -59.74 26.31 59.55
CA GLU A 93 -58.72 25.25 59.53
C GLU A 93 -59.00 24.19 58.45
N ILE A 94 -60.26 23.74 58.33
CA ILE A 94 -60.67 22.79 57.28
C ILE A 94 -60.40 23.38 55.89
N GLN A 95 -60.71 24.66 55.68
CA GLN A 95 -60.43 25.29 54.39
C GLN A 95 -58.94 25.39 54.11
N LYS A 96 -58.12 25.74 55.11
CA LYS A 96 -56.67 25.76 54.96
C LYS A 96 -56.13 24.38 54.59
N ILE A 97 -56.52 23.33 55.30
CA ILE A 97 -56.12 21.94 55.01
C ILE A 97 -56.54 21.54 53.60
N LYS A 98 -57.75 21.92 53.17
CA LYS A 98 -58.24 21.63 51.82
C LYS A 98 -57.38 22.32 50.76
N THR A 99 -57.03 23.59 50.95
CA THR A 99 -56.15 24.33 50.03
C THR A 99 -54.75 23.74 50.00
N ASP A 100 -54.17 23.42 51.16
CA ASP A 100 -52.84 22.81 51.25
C ASP A 100 -52.80 21.44 50.55
N TYR A 101 -53.85 20.63 50.73
CA TYR A 101 -54.00 19.35 50.02
C TYR A 101 -54.08 19.54 48.50
N GLN A 102 -54.88 20.49 48.03
CA GLN A 102 -55.01 20.78 46.59
C GLN A 102 -53.69 21.26 45.97
N LEU A 103 -52.92 22.07 46.68
CA LEU A 103 -51.61 22.52 46.24
C LEU A 103 -50.61 21.36 46.19
N ALA A 104 -50.58 20.51 47.23
CA ALA A 104 -49.71 19.35 47.27
C ALA A 104 -50.05 18.32 46.17
N ASP A 105 -51.33 18.10 45.89
CA ASP A 105 -51.79 17.21 44.81
C ASP A 105 -51.42 17.77 43.43
N ALA A 106 -51.62 19.08 43.21
CA ALA A 106 -51.24 19.75 41.97
C ALA A 106 -49.72 19.67 41.71
N GLU A 107 -48.89 19.87 42.75
CA GLU A 107 -47.44 19.77 42.63
C GLU A 107 -46.98 18.34 42.35
N LYS A 108 -47.58 17.34 43.01
CA LYS A 108 -47.34 15.92 42.69
C LYS A 108 -47.70 15.59 41.25
N ASN A 109 -48.85 16.03 40.77
CA ASN A 109 -49.28 15.80 39.39
C ASN A 109 -48.33 16.45 38.37
N LYS A 110 -47.81 17.63 38.69
CA LYS A 110 -46.79 18.30 37.86
C LYS A 110 -45.47 17.54 37.82
N GLN A 111 -44.99 17.03 38.96
CA GLN A 111 -43.78 16.22 39.03
C GLN A 111 -43.95 14.88 38.27
N LEU A 112 -45.12 14.26 38.39
CA LEU A 112 -45.42 13.02 37.69
C LEU A 112 -45.43 13.22 36.17
N ALA A 113 -46.05 14.30 35.68
CA ALA A 113 -46.01 14.66 34.27
C ALA A 113 -44.58 14.96 33.74
N GLN A 114 -43.73 15.56 34.57
CA GLN A 114 -42.32 15.78 34.22
C GLN A 114 -41.54 14.46 34.11
N LEU A 115 -41.74 13.54 35.05
CA LEU A 115 -41.11 12.22 35.03
C LEU A 115 -41.58 11.38 33.85
N GLU A 116 -42.87 11.40 33.51
CA GLU A 116 -43.40 10.71 32.32
C GLU A 116 -42.79 11.24 31.02
N LYS A 117 -42.60 12.57 30.94
CA LYS A 117 -41.93 13.20 29.81
C LYS A 117 -40.47 12.77 29.71
N GLN A 118 -39.73 12.76 30.82
CA GLN A 118 -38.33 12.30 30.87
C GLN A 118 -38.22 10.83 30.47
N LEU A 119 -39.07 9.96 31.02
CA LEU A 119 -39.09 8.54 30.70
C LEU A 119 -39.35 8.29 29.20
N THR A 120 -40.24 9.08 28.59
CA THR A 120 -40.51 8.99 27.15
C THR A 120 -39.31 9.41 26.31
N GLN A 121 -38.61 10.47 26.73
CA GLN A 121 -37.39 10.94 26.06
C GLN A 121 -36.25 9.92 26.20
N GLU A 122 -36.06 9.33 27.37
CA GLU A 122 -35.04 8.30 27.59
C GLU A 122 -35.31 7.03 26.78
N LYS A 123 -36.58 6.57 26.70
CA LYS A 123 -36.94 5.44 25.84
C LYS A 123 -36.65 5.70 24.36
N ALA A 124 -36.94 6.91 23.88
CA ALA A 124 -36.63 7.29 22.51
C ALA A 124 -35.10 7.33 22.28
N ALA A 125 -34.33 7.89 23.21
CA ALA A 125 -32.87 7.91 23.14
C ALA A 125 -32.25 6.52 23.18
N LEU A 126 -32.78 5.61 24.02
CA LEU A 126 -32.36 4.22 24.07
C LEU A 126 -32.60 3.50 22.74
N THR A 127 -33.80 3.67 22.16
CA THR A 127 -34.15 3.06 20.87
C THR A 127 -33.20 3.53 19.76
N GLU A 128 -32.87 4.83 19.73
CA GLU A 128 -31.93 5.38 18.75
C GLU A 128 -30.49 4.87 18.99
N SER A 129 -30.08 4.73 20.25
CA SER A 129 -28.78 4.15 20.61
C SER A 129 -28.65 2.69 20.18
N GLU A 130 -29.69 1.87 20.39
CA GLU A 130 -29.74 0.48 19.95
C GLU A 130 -29.66 0.35 18.42
N LYS A 131 -30.35 1.24 17.70
CA LYS A 131 -30.27 1.31 16.23
C LYS A 131 -28.85 1.66 15.76
N ASN A 132 -28.23 2.66 16.36
CA ASN A 132 -26.85 3.05 16.04
C ASN A 132 -25.85 1.94 16.36
N LEU A 133 -26.04 1.21 17.46
CA LEU A 133 -25.23 0.05 17.81
C LEU A 133 -25.38 -1.08 16.79
N ALA A 134 -26.60 -1.36 16.32
CA ALA A 134 -26.85 -2.35 15.28
C ALA A 134 -26.15 -1.98 13.96
N THR A 135 -26.23 -0.71 13.54
CA THR A 135 -25.52 -0.22 12.34
C THR A 135 -24.00 -0.31 12.49
N ALA A 136 -23.45 0.09 13.64
CA ALA A 136 -22.02 -0.02 13.90
C ALA A 136 -21.53 -1.48 13.86
N ASN A 137 -22.31 -2.41 14.41
CA ASN A 137 -21.99 -3.84 14.36
C ASN A 137 -22.02 -4.40 12.93
N GLN A 138 -22.96 -3.95 12.08
CA GLN A 138 -22.98 -4.34 10.67
C GLN A 138 -21.75 -3.82 9.92
N GLN A 139 -21.35 -2.56 10.14
CA GLN A 139 -20.14 -1.99 9.54
C GLN A 139 -18.87 -2.73 9.99
N LEU A 140 -18.79 -3.10 11.27
CA LEU A 140 -17.66 -3.86 11.80
C LEU A 140 -17.54 -5.25 11.15
N GLN A 141 -18.66 -5.93 10.91
CA GLN A 141 -18.67 -7.22 10.21
C GLN A 141 -18.23 -7.09 8.75
N ALA A 142 -18.68 -6.04 8.05
CA ALA A 142 -18.24 -5.75 6.69
C ALA A 142 -16.72 -5.50 6.62
N LEU A 143 -16.18 -4.65 7.50
CA LEU A 143 -14.74 -4.37 7.58
C LEU A 143 -13.91 -5.61 7.90
N LYS A 144 -14.38 -6.50 8.78
CA LYS A 144 -13.71 -7.78 9.06
C LYS A 144 -13.64 -8.67 7.81
N SER A 145 -14.72 -8.71 7.03
CA SER A 145 -14.79 -9.50 5.80
C SER A 145 -13.87 -8.94 4.72
N GLU A 146 -13.83 -7.61 4.56
CA GLU A 146 -12.92 -6.93 3.65
C GLU A 146 -11.45 -7.14 4.04
N THR A 147 -11.13 -7.07 5.34
CA THR A 147 -9.79 -7.31 5.85
C THR A 147 -9.30 -8.72 5.50
N GLU A 148 -10.15 -9.73 5.61
CA GLU A 148 -9.77 -11.10 5.29
C GLU A 148 -9.57 -11.31 3.77
N SER A 149 -10.42 -10.69 2.95
CA SER A 149 -10.23 -10.64 1.49
C SER A 149 -8.89 -9.99 1.09
N ASN A 150 -8.53 -8.88 1.76
CA ASN A 150 -7.28 -8.18 1.53
C ASN A 150 -6.06 -9.02 1.94
N LYS A 151 -6.13 -9.77 3.05
CA LYS A 151 -5.07 -10.72 3.43
C LYS A 151 -4.89 -11.83 2.38
N GLN A 152 -5.99 -12.39 1.88
CA GLN A 152 -5.94 -13.41 0.83
C GLN A 152 -5.28 -12.86 -0.44
N THR A 153 -5.64 -11.64 -0.83
CA THR A 153 -5.05 -10.93 -1.98
C THR A 153 -3.55 -10.71 -1.79
N LEU A 154 -3.14 -10.24 -0.60
CA LEU A 154 -1.73 -10.05 -0.26
C LEU A 154 -0.93 -11.35 -0.34
N ALA A 155 -1.46 -12.46 0.18
CA ALA A 155 -0.83 -13.77 0.10
C ALA A 155 -0.67 -14.26 -1.35
N ASN A 156 -1.67 -14.01 -2.20
CA ASN A 156 -1.59 -14.34 -3.63
C ASN A 156 -0.55 -13.49 -4.35
N LEU A 157 -0.48 -12.18 -4.08
CA LEU A 157 0.53 -11.29 -4.66
C LEU A 157 1.96 -11.71 -4.25
N GLN A 158 2.17 -12.10 -2.99
CA GLN A 158 3.46 -12.61 -2.52
C GLN A 158 3.90 -13.88 -3.26
N LYS A 159 2.96 -14.80 -3.53
CA LYS A 159 3.24 -15.99 -4.35
C LYS A 159 3.64 -15.61 -5.77
N SER A 160 2.90 -14.70 -6.41
CA SER A 160 3.22 -14.23 -7.76
C SER A 160 4.59 -13.55 -7.85
N ILE A 161 4.96 -12.73 -6.85
CA ILE A 161 6.29 -12.11 -6.78
C ILE A 161 7.38 -13.17 -6.67
N THR A 162 7.17 -14.21 -5.86
CA THR A 162 8.14 -15.30 -5.69
C THR A 162 8.35 -16.05 -7.01
N GLU A 163 7.26 -16.34 -7.72
CA GLU A 163 7.32 -17.01 -9.03
C GLU A 163 7.99 -16.15 -10.10
N LEU A 164 7.67 -14.85 -10.16
CA LEU A 164 8.34 -13.90 -11.06
C LEU A 164 9.84 -13.80 -10.76
N ASN A 165 10.23 -13.75 -9.48
CA ASN A 165 11.65 -13.72 -9.10
C ASN A 165 12.38 -15.00 -9.50
N LYS A 166 11.71 -16.16 -9.40
CA LYS A 166 12.24 -17.42 -9.90
C LYS A 166 12.44 -17.37 -11.42
N GLN A 167 11.43 -16.92 -12.17
CA GLN A 167 11.54 -16.75 -13.63
C GLN A 167 12.63 -15.74 -14.02
N ILE A 168 12.79 -14.64 -13.29
CA ILE A 168 13.89 -13.68 -13.52
C ILE A 168 15.25 -14.34 -13.26
N THR A 169 15.35 -15.19 -12.24
CA THR A 169 16.59 -15.92 -11.94
C THR A 169 16.90 -16.92 -13.06
N GLU A 170 15.92 -17.70 -13.49
CA GLU A 170 16.05 -18.62 -14.63
C GLU A 170 16.40 -17.87 -15.93
N LEU A 171 15.79 -16.70 -16.17
CA LEU A 171 16.10 -15.84 -17.31
C LEU A 171 17.50 -15.21 -17.23
N ARG A 172 18.00 -14.94 -16.03
CA ARG A 172 19.38 -14.42 -15.83
C ARG A 172 20.41 -15.51 -16.00
N GLU A 173 20.15 -16.70 -15.46
CA GLU A 173 21.01 -17.87 -15.64
C GLU A 173 21.07 -18.30 -17.11
N THR A 174 19.96 -18.20 -17.85
CA THR A 174 19.93 -18.45 -19.30
C THR A 174 20.49 -17.30 -20.17
N ASN A 175 20.47 -16.04 -19.71
CA ASN A 175 21.00 -14.90 -20.48
C ASN A 175 22.45 -14.52 -20.18
N ILE A 176 23.05 -15.00 -19.09
CA ILE A 176 24.43 -14.61 -18.71
C ILE A 176 25.44 -15.76 -18.94
N ASN A 177 25.00 -17.00 -19.21
CA ASN A 177 25.87 -18.12 -19.61
C ASN A 177 25.18 -19.06 -20.61
N PRO A 178 25.78 -19.30 -21.79
CA PRO A 178 25.58 -18.52 -23.00
C PRO A 178 24.16 -18.68 -23.59
N ILE A 179 23.75 -17.71 -24.42
CA ILE A 179 22.71 -17.91 -25.45
C ILE A 179 23.00 -19.26 -26.12
N THR A 180 22.11 -20.24 -25.99
CA THR A 180 22.27 -21.53 -26.69
C THR A 180 22.45 -21.25 -28.18
N GLY A 181 23.64 -21.55 -28.70
CA GLY A 181 24.06 -21.23 -30.06
C GLY A 181 25.17 -20.20 -30.17
N TYR A 182 25.46 -19.33 -29.18
CA TYR A 182 26.50 -18.30 -29.32
C TYR A 182 27.83 -18.67 -28.64
N ALA A 183 28.83 -19.00 -29.46
CA ALA A 183 30.18 -19.28 -29.01
C ALA A 183 31.07 -18.03 -29.08
N MET A 184 32.15 -18.04 -28.28
CA MET A 184 33.21 -17.04 -28.34
C MET A 184 34.54 -17.76 -28.15
N ASP A 185 35.55 -17.29 -28.86
CA ASP A 185 36.94 -17.62 -28.58
C ASP A 185 37.78 -16.32 -28.60
N SER A 186 38.97 -16.37 -27.99
CA SER A 186 39.80 -15.20 -27.85
C SER A 186 41.28 -15.51 -27.98
N ARG A 187 42.04 -14.50 -28.42
CA ARG A 187 43.50 -14.51 -28.32
C ARG A 187 43.94 -13.32 -27.49
N ILE A 188 44.54 -13.63 -26.36
CA ILE A 188 45.18 -12.67 -25.47
C ILE A 188 46.69 -12.77 -25.67
N ARG A 189 47.37 -11.62 -25.70
CA ARG A 189 48.82 -11.54 -25.63
C ARG A 189 49.22 -10.33 -24.80
N VAL A 190 50.22 -10.50 -23.94
CA VAL A 190 50.90 -9.41 -23.25
C VAL A 190 52.38 -9.45 -23.61
N PHE A 191 52.98 -8.28 -23.79
CA PHE A 191 54.39 -8.09 -24.13
C PHE A 191 55.03 -7.09 -23.19
N ASP A 192 56.30 -7.30 -22.90
CA ASP A 192 57.13 -6.32 -22.19
C ASP A 192 57.64 -5.21 -23.12
N LYS A 193 58.37 -4.26 -22.53
CA LYS A 193 59.03 -3.13 -23.22
C LYS A 193 59.98 -3.54 -24.36
N ASN A 194 60.51 -4.75 -24.35
CA ASN A 194 61.42 -5.26 -25.38
C ASN A 194 60.69 -6.05 -26.46
N GLY A 195 59.35 -6.11 -26.40
CA GLY A 195 58.53 -6.91 -27.30
C GLY A 195 58.57 -8.41 -27.01
N LYS A 196 59.10 -8.83 -25.86
CA LYS A 196 59.10 -10.24 -25.45
C LYS A 196 57.71 -10.61 -24.92
N ARG A 197 57.17 -11.72 -25.41
CA ARG A 197 55.88 -12.25 -24.94
C ARG A 197 55.96 -12.66 -23.47
N ILE A 198 54.99 -12.17 -22.69
CA ILE A 198 54.70 -12.62 -21.33
C ILE A 198 53.58 -13.66 -21.43
N SER A 199 53.70 -14.77 -20.70
CA SER A 199 52.77 -15.90 -20.79
C SER A 199 52.50 -16.52 -19.42
N GLY A 200 51.38 -17.24 -19.28
CA GLY A 200 51.03 -17.98 -18.06
C GLY A 200 50.32 -17.10 -17.04
N GLU A 201 50.47 -17.39 -15.75
CA GLU A 201 49.76 -16.65 -14.69
C GLU A 201 50.04 -15.14 -14.72
N GLU A 202 51.26 -14.75 -15.08
CA GLU A 202 51.64 -13.33 -15.16
C GLU A 202 50.93 -12.60 -16.31
N GLU A 203 50.69 -13.28 -17.43
CA GLU A 203 49.89 -12.75 -18.55
C GLU A 203 48.46 -12.44 -18.07
N GLN A 204 47.84 -13.35 -17.32
CA GLN A 204 46.49 -13.17 -16.79
C GLN A 204 46.41 -12.03 -15.77
N LYS A 205 47.40 -11.93 -14.87
CA LYS A 205 47.47 -10.85 -13.87
C LYS A 205 47.60 -9.49 -14.53
N LEU A 206 48.56 -9.33 -15.46
CA LEU A 206 48.78 -8.07 -16.16
C LEU A 206 47.59 -7.69 -17.06
N LEU A 207 46.93 -8.67 -17.66
CA LEU A 207 45.72 -8.45 -18.44
C LEU A 207 44.56 -7.96 -17.56
N ASN A 208 44.36 -8.55 -16.38
CA ASN A 208 43.32 -8.09 -15.45
C ASN A 208 43.60 -6.65 -15.02
N LEU A 209 44.80 -6.38 -14.54
CA LEU A 209 45.23 -5.04 -14.15
C LEU A 209 45.02 -4.00 -15.27
N SER A 210 45.27 -4.38 -16.52
CA SER A 210 45.05 -3.49 -17.65
C SER A 210 43.55 -3.35 -18.00
N LEU A 211 42.76 -4.41 -18.04
CA LEU A 211 41.38 -4.34 -18.54
C LEU A 211 40.31 -3.92 -17.51
N ASP A 212 40.62 -3.94 -16.21
CA ASP A 212 39.65 -3.73 -15.12
C ASP A 212 38.79 -2.46 -15.25
N TYR A 213 39.37 -1.34 -15.71
CA TYR A 213 38.61 -0.09 -15.91
C TYR A 213 37.87 -0.05 -17.23
N LEU A 214 38.46 -0.57 -18.30
CA LEU A 214 37.83 -0.53 -19.62
C LEU A 214 36.57 -1.41 -19.66
N LEU A 215 36.61 -2.57 -19.00
CA LEU A 215 35.57 -3.60 -19.12
C LEU A 215 34.66 -3.73 -17.89
N GLN A 216 34.76 -2.78 -16.95
CA GLN A 216 34.07 -2.79 -15.65
C GLN A 216 34.47 -3.96 -14.74
N PRO A 217 34.33 -3.82 -13.41
CA PRO A 217 34.60 -4.91 -12.49
C PRO A 217 33.59 -6.06 -12.71
N ALA A 218 34.10 -7.27 -12.98
CA ALA A 218 33.32 -8.50 -12.94
C ALA A 218 34.17 -9.61 -12.29
N THR A 219 33.52 -10.71 -11.93
CA THR A 219 34.10 -11.81 -11.16
C THR A 219 35.17 -12.61 -11.90
N ASN A 220 35.20 -12.60 -13.23
CA ASN A 220 36.27 -13.21 -14.04
C ASN A 220 36.47 -12.51 -15.41
N THR A 221 37.60 -12.80 -16.07
CA THR A 221 38.02 -12.17 -17.33
C THR A 221 37.16 -12.57 -18.52
N ASP A 222 36.81 -13.84 -18.64
CA ASP A 222 36.05 -14.37 -19.78
C ASP A 222 34.64 -13.77 -19.86
N GLU A 223 33.97 -13.61 -18.72
CA GLU A 223 32.65 -12.97 -18.65
C GLU A 223 32.71 -11.51 -19.11
N ARG A 224 33.78 -10.79 -18.79
CA ARG A 224 33.98 -9.38 -19.22
C ARG A 224 34.21 -9.28 -20.72
N LEU A 225 35.08 -10.14 -21.24
CA LEU A 225 35.36 -10.19 -22.67
C LEU A 225 34.11 -10.59 -23.47
N ARG A 226 33.32 -11.53 -22.96
CA ARG A 226 32.03 -11.92 -23.52
C ARG A 226 31.04 -10.75 -23.54
N LYS A 227 30.89 -10.03 -22.41
CA LYS A 227 30.04 -8.83 -22.33
C LYS A 227 30.49 -7.75 -23.32
N PHE A 228 31.81 -7.56 -23.47
CA PHE A 228 32.36 -6.60 -24.41
C PHE A 228 32.08 -6.98 -25.86
N LEU A 229 32.28 -8.25 -26.23
CA LEU A 229 32.06 -8.75 -27.58
C LEU A 229 30.59 -8.63 -28.02
N PHE A 230 29.66 -9.01 -27.15
CA PHE A 230 28.22 -9.04 -27.48
C PHE A 230 27.48 -7.75 -27.12
N ALA A 231 28.16 -6.73 -26.58
CA ALA A 231 27.57 -5.41 -26.40
C ALA A 231 27.28 -4.75 -27.76
N PRO A 232 26.27 -3.86 -27.85
CA PRO A 232 25.90 -3.21 -29.11
C PRO A 232 27.10 -2.63 -29.85
N ALA A 233 27.23 -3.01 -31.12
CA ALA A 233 28.34 -2.66 -31.99
C ALA A 233 27.83 -2.03 -33.29
N THR A 234 28.73 -1.40 -34.05
CA THR A 234 28.38 -0.86 -35.36
C THR A 234 28.24 -2.00 -36.37
N SER A 235 27.10 -2.09 -37.06
CA SER A 235 26.87 -3.02 -38.15
C SER A 235 27.32 -2.46 -39.50
N GLY A 236 27.72 -3.31 -40.45
CA GLY A 236 28.02 -2.91 -41.83
C GLY A 236 29.39 -3.34 -42.35
N ILE A 237 30.18 -2.41 -42.90
CA ILE A 237 31.49 -2.68 -43.53
C ILE A 237 32.57 -2.74 -42.44
N LEU A 238 33.52 -3.68 -42.46
CA LEU A 238 34.65 -3.66 -41.51
C LEU A 238 35.38 -2.29 -41.52
N PRO A 239 35.77 -1.75 -40.35
CA PRO A 239 36.48 -0.48 -40.29
C PRO A 239 37.85 -0.54 -40.94
N GLN A 240 38.24 0.61 -41.47
CA GLN A 240 39.52 0.83 -42.13
C GLN A 240 40.46 1.61 -41.20
N PRO A 241 41.79 1.58 -41.42
CA PRO A 241 42.71 2.39 -40.64
C PRO A 241 42.32 3.87 -40.70
N LYS A 242 42.15 4.53 -39.54
CA LYS A 242 41.64 5.92 -39.34
C LYS A 242 40.12 6.09 -39.34
N ASP A 243 39.36 5.00 -39.34
CA ASP A 243 37.91 5.05 -39.17
C ASP A 243 37.54 5.58 -37.76
N SER A 244 36.53 6.43 -37.67
CA SER A 244 36.02 6.98 -36.41
C SER A 244 35.44 5.91 -35.47
N ARG A 245 35.23 4.69 -35.97
CA ARG A 245 34.82 3.52 -35.18
C ARG A 245 35.92 2.96 -34.28
N PHE A 246 37.18 3.33 -34.51
CA PHE A 246 38.25 3.08 -33.53
C PHE A 246 38.14 4.09 -32.40
N SER A 247 37.80 3.61 -31.21
CA SER A 247 37.75 4.45 -30.02
C SER A 247 39.05 4.34 -29.25
N SER A 248 39.68 5.48 -28.95
CA SER A 248 40.89 5.52 -28.12
C SER A 248 40.59 6.13 -26.76
N HIS A 249 40.94 5.42 -25.69
CA HIS A 249 40.69 5.81 -24.31
C HIS A 249 42.01 5.80 -23.54
N THR A 250 42.35 6.91 -22.88
CA THR A 250 43.46 6.95 -21.94
C THR A 250 42.94 6.69 -20.54
N ILE A 251 43.55 5.73 -19.85
CA ILE A 251 43.19 5.31 -18.50
C ILE A 251 44.39 5.55 -17.60
N LYS A 252 44.18 6.34 -16.53
CA LYS A 252 45.16 6.59 -15.47
C LYS A 252 44.51 6.31 -14.13
N GLN A 253 44.90 5.22 -13.46
CA GLN A 253 44.25 4.79 -12.23
C GLN A 253 45.16 3.90 -11.35
N THR A 254 44.65 3.51 -10.19
CA THR A 254 45.28 2.51 -9.32
C THR A 254 44.42 1.24 -9.28
N VAL A 255 45.00 0.09 -9.63
CA VAL A 255 44.35 -1.24 -9.59
C VAL A 255 45.21 -2.17 -8.74
N ASP A 256 44.63 -2.78 -7.70
CA ASP A 256 45.34 -3.62 -6.74
C ASP A 256 46.63 -2.99 -6.19
N GLY A 257 46.59 -1.68 -5.91
CA GLY A 257 47.74 -0.91 -5.41
C GLY A 257 48.79 -0.55 -6.46
N LYS A 258 48.61 -0.95 -7.73
CA LYS A 258 49.52 -0.65 -8.85
C LYS A 258 49.01 0.52 -9.69
N ALA A 259 49.90 1.41 -10.12
CA ALA A 259 49.58 2.50 -11.02
C ALA A 259 49.47 2.00 -12.47
N VAL A 260 48.31 2.18 -13.10
CA VAL A 260 48.03 1.80 -14.49
C VAL A 260 47.84 3.07 -15.32
N ASP A 261 48.73 3.30 -16.29
CA ASP A 261 48.67 4.41 -17.27
C ASP A 261 48.71 3.84 -18.68
N MET A 262 47.55 3.65 -19.29
CA MET A 262 47.39 2.86 -20.52
C MET A 262 46.49 3.58 -21.52
N VAL A 263 46.85 3.50 -22.80
CA VAL A 263 46.01 3.90 -23.92
C VAL A 263 45.41 2.65 -24.55
N TYR A 264 44.08 2.58 -24.60
CA TYR A 264 43.33 1.51 -25.23
C TYR A 264 42.75 1.98 -26.54
N THR A 265 43.02 1.26 -27.61
CA THR A 265 42.33 1.37 -28.88
C THR A 265 41.41 0.18 -29.03
N THR A 266 40.12 0.45 -29.16
CA THR A 266 39.08 -0.59 -29.26
C THR A 266 38.30 -0.48 -30.54
N TYR A 267 37.88 -1.63 -31.05
CA TYR A 267 36.93 -1.75 -32.13
C TYR A 267 35.96 -2.89 -31.83
N ARG A 268 34.70 -2.72 -32.22
CA ARG A 268 33.65 -3.75 -32.18
C ARG A 268 32.86 -3.74 -33.48
N TYR A 269 32.47 -4.93 -33.91
CA TYR A 269 31.70 -5.16 -35.11
C TYR A 269 30.74 -6.31 -34.93
N SER A 270 29.57 -6.15 -35.53
CA SER A 270 28.58 -7.21 -35.58
C SER A 270 27.90 -7.22 -36.93
N GLU A 271 27.69 -8.40 -37.49
CA GLU A 271 26.91 -8.62 -38.70
C GLU A 271 25.97 -9.81 -38.51
N ASN A 272 24.70 -9.52 -38.27
CA ASN A 272 23.66 -10.48 -37.87
C ASN A 272 24.11 -11.29 -36.65
N ASP A 273 24.51 -12.53 -36.89
CA ASP A 273 24.92 -13.56 -35.95
C ASP A 273 26.44 -13.64 -35.75
N ALA A 274 27.24 -12.82 -36.43
CA ALA A 274 28.70 -12.78 -36.33
C ALA A 274 29.18 -11.54 -35.56
N TYR A 275 30.15 -11.71 -34.66
CA TYR A 275 30.69 -10.66 -33.78
C TYR A 275 32.21 -10.71 -33.76
N LEU A 276 32.84 -9.55 -33.92
CA LEU A 276 34.28 -9.36 -33.82
C LEU A 276 34.57 -8.18 -32.89
N ALA A 277 35.64 -8.29 -32.10
CA ALA A 277 36.14 -7.16 -31.37
C ALA A 277 37.66 -7.25 -31.16
N GLU A 278 38.29 -6.09 -31.08
CA GLU A 278 39.72 -5.98 -30.79
C GLU A 278 39.95 -4.93 -29.70
N ILE A 279 40.83 -5.28 -28.77
CA ILE A 279 41.32 -4.38 -27.72
C ILE A 279 42.84 -4.39 -27.82
N SER A 280 43.41 -3.28 -28.24
CA SER A 280 44.85 -3.04 -28.19
C SER A 280 45.14 -2.06 -27.08
N ALA A 281 46.11 -2.37 -26.23
CA ALA A 281 46.53 -1.48 -25.15
C ALA A 281 48.04 -1.30 -25.14
N SER A 282 48.49 -0.07 -24.89
CA SER A 282 49.91 0.25 -24.72
C SER A 282 50.07 1.33 -23.66
N GLY A 283 51.07 1.19 -22.81
CA GLY A 283 51.32 2.13 -21.72
C GLY A 283 52.19 1.47 -20.65
N ALA A 284 51.96 1.76 -19.37
CA ALA A 284 52.72 1.23 -18.27
C ALA A 284 51.88 0.78 -17.07
N ILE A 285 52.37 -0.24 -16.37
CA ILE A 285 51.93 -0.64 -15.03
C ILE A 285 53.12 -0.47 -14.08
N ASP A 286 52.98 0.34 -13.03
CA ASP A 286 54.07 0.75 -12.11
C ASP A 286 55.33 1.25 -12.83
N GLY A 287 55.14 1.99 -13.94
CA GLY A 287 56.23 2.49 -14.78
C GLY A 287 56.91 1.44 -15.67
N GLN A 288 56.50 0.16 -15.59
CA GLN A 288 56.92 -0.87 -16.53
C GLN A 288 56.07 -0.78 -17.80
N GLU A 289 56.70 -0.46 -18.93
CA GLU A 289 56.00 -0.44 -20.23
C GLU A 289 55.51 -1.85 -20.59
N ILE A 290 54.21 -1.92 -20.91
CA ILE A 290 53.52 -3.13 -21.34
C ILE A 290 52.68 -2.85 -22.57
N ARG A 291 52.51 -3.88 -23.39
CA ARG A 291 51.58 -3.88 -24.52
C ARG A 291 50.71 -5.11 -24.46
N SER A 292 49.41 -4.96 -24.70
CA SER A 292 48.51 -6.10 -24.77
C SER A 292 47.63 -6.04 -26.01
N SER A 293 47.33 -7.21 -26.58
CA SER A 293 46.36 -7.37 -27.66
C SER A 293 45.36 -8.45 -27.28
N THR A 294 44.08 -8.12 -27.29
CA THR A 294 42.97 -9.06 -27.10
C THR A 294 42.11 -9.06 -28.36
N LEU A 295 42.05 -10.21 -29.02
CA LEU A 295 41.19 -10.45 -30.18
C LEU A 295 40.02 -11.30 -29.72
N LEU A 296 38.82 -10.92 -30.10
CA LEU A 296 37.58 -11.58 -29.73
C LEU A 296 36.78 -11.84 -31.00
N TYR A 297 36.29 -13.06 -31.13
CA TYR A 297 35.35 -13.42 -32.19
C TYR A 297 34.35 -14.42 -31.65
N GLY A 298 33.13 -14.33 -32.17
CA GLY A 298 32.04 -15.14 -31.69
C GLY A 298 30.78 -14.90 -32.49
N GLY A 299 29.72 -15.60 -32.11
CA GLY A 299 28.47 -15.54 -32.84
C GLY A 299 27.67 -16.82 -32.72
N GLN A 300 26.55 -16.88 -33.43
CA GLN A 300 25.71 -18.07 -33.48
C GLN A 300 26.45 -19.18 -34.24
N GLY A 301 27.15 -20.04 -33.52
CA GLY A 301 27.95 -21.11 -34.10
C GLY A 301 27.09 -22.18 -34.75
N THR A 302 27.60 -22.75 -35.84
CA THR A 302 26.97 -23.88 -36.52
C THR A 302 26.92 -25.08 -35.59
N PRO A 303 25.75 -25.72 -35.38
CA PRO A 303 25.61 -26.83 -34.43
C PRO A 303 26.57 -27.98 -34.77
N ALA A 304 27.25 -28.51 -33.75
CA ALA A 304 28.18 -29.64 -33.91
C ALA A 304 27.54 -30.87 -34.58
N GLU A 305 26.24 -31.05 -34.40
CA GLU A 305 25.42 -32.11 -35.00
C GLU A 305 25.54 -32.14 -36.53
N ARG A 306 25.66 -30.96 -37.16
CA ARG A 306 25.81 -30.80 -38.61
C ARG A 306 27.11 -31.39 -39.14
N LEU A 307 28.15 -31.51 -38.32
CA LEU A 307 29.49 -31.91 -38.77
C LEU A 307 29.48 -33.31 -39.39
N SER A 308 28.81 -34.26 -38.73
CA SER A 308 28.74 -35.64 -39.24
C SER A 308 27.97 -35.74 -40.55
N ASP A 309 26.94 -34.91 -40.74
CA ASP A 309 26.17 -34.87 -41.98
C ASP A 309 27.01 -34.28 -43.11
N TYR A 310 27.70 -33.17 -42.86
CA TYR A 310 28.58 -32.54 -43.83
C TYR A 310 29.75 -33.45 -44.25
N GLN A 311 30.32 -34.20 -43.30
CA GLN A 311 31.35 -35.20 -43.58
C GLN A 311 30.82 -36.32 -44.49
N LYS A 312 29.64 -36.88 -44.17
CA LYS A 312 29.02 -37.95 -44.98
C LYS A 312 28.67 -37.50 -46.39
N LEU A 313 28.26 -36.23 -46.55
CA LEU A 313 27.84 -35.64 -47.81
C LEU A 313 29.01 -35.00 -48.60
N ASP A 314 30.24 -35.07 -48.10
CA ASP A 314 31.43 -34.42 -48.70
C ASP A 314 31.19 -32.93 -49.03
N VAL A 315 30.55 -32.21 -48.09
CA VAL A 315 30.19 -30.79 -48.29
C VAL A 315 31.46 -29.95 -48.36
N LYS A 316 31.50 -29.01 -49.30
CA LYS A 316 32.57 -28.01 -49.43
C LYS A 316 31.99 -26.63 -49.53
N LYS A 317 32.47 -25.72 -48.68
CA LYS A 317 32.06 -24.32 -48.66
C LYS A 317 33.25 -23.42 -48.91
N THR A 318 33.06 -22.42 -49.75
CA THR A 318 34.10 -21.44 -50.08
C THR A 318 33.69 -20.09 -49.51
N TYR A 319 34.59 -19.40 -48.84
CA TYR A 319 34.33 -18.14 -48.15
C TYR A 319 35.21 -17.02 -48.72
N ASP A 320 34.61 -15.88 -49.05
CA ASP A 320 35.34 -14.61 -49.21
C ASP A 320 35.64 -14.04 -47.84
N VAL A 321 36.92 -13.94 -47.49
CA VAL A 321 37.37 -13.55 -46.15
C VAL A 321 37.91 -12.14 -46.15
N LYS A 322 37.46 -11.37 -45.16
CA LYS A 322 38.01 -10.06 -44.83
C LYS A 322 38.57 -10.11 -43.42
N ALA A 323 39.83 -9.72 -43.28
CA ALA A 323 40.43 -9.47 -41.99
C ALA A 323 40.14 -8.02 -41.58
N ALA A 324 39.87 -7.78 -40.31
CA ALA A 324 39.92 -6.43 -39.77
C ALA A 324 41.38 -5.96 -39.75
N PRO A 325 41.63 -4.65 -39.93
CA PRO A 325 42.98 -4.12 -39.82
C PRO A 325 43.39 -4.18 -38.34
N GLY A 326 44.23 -5.16 -37.99
CA GLY A 326 44.94 -5.16 -36.72
C GLY A 326 46.01 -4.07 -36.71
N LEU A 327 46.80 -3.98 -35.62
CA LEU A 327 47.94 -3.06 -35.54
C LEU A 327 49.01 -3.29 -36.63
N GLY A 328 48.95 -4.43 -37.34
CA GLY A 328 49.77 -4.75 -38.51
C GLY A 328 48.92 -4.84 -39.79
N ARG A 329 49.19 -3.95 -40.74
CA ARG A 329 48.38 -3.69 -41.96
C ARG A 329 48.65 -4.66 -43.11
N TRP A 330 48.71 -5.95 -42.81
CA TRP A 330 49.32 -6.92 -43.72
C TRP A 330 48.31 -7.65 -44.60
N LEU A 331 47.07 -7.82 -44.14
CA LEU A 331 46.06 -8.63 -44.84
C LEU A 331 45.18 -7.80 -45.79
N ASP A 332 45.18 -6.48 -45.63
CA ASP A 332 44.35 -5.56 -46.44
C ASP A 332 44.71 -5.62 -47.94
N GLY A 333 45.95 -5.96 -48.26
CA GLY A 333 46.44 -6.10 -49.63
C GLY A 333 46.09 -7.43 -50.30
N TYR A 334 45.27 -8.29 -49.68
CA TYR A 334 44.92 -9.62 -50.22
C TYR A 334 43.41 -9.82 -50.39
N ASP A 335 43.03 -10.45 -51.50
CA ASP A 335 41.73 -11.10 -51.66
C ASP A 335 41.85 -12.51 -51.10
N ILE A 336 41.36 -12.72 -49.88
CA ILE A 336 41.49 -13.99 -49.17
C ILE A 336 40.27 -14.86 -49.44
N THR A 337 40.51 -16.09 -49.87
CA THR A 337 39.50 -17.13 -49.99
C THR A 337 39.88 -18.31 -49.12
N LEU A 338 38.99 -18.72 -48.23
CA LEU A 338 39.12 -19.96 -47.45
C LEU A 338 38.10 -20.99 -47.94
N ILE A 339 38.45 -22.25 -47.87
CA ILE A 339 37.64 -23.40 -48.27
C ILE A 339 37.53 -24.31 -47.05
N ALA A 340 36.31 -24.52 -46.56
CA ALA A 340 36.00 -25.58 -45.61
C ALA A 340 35.62 -26.84 -46.39
N ASP A 341 36.51 -27.83 -46.41
CA ASP A 341 36.26 -29.16 -46.96
C ASP A 341 35.85 -30.07 -45.80
N PHE A 342 34.54 -30.24 -45.59
CA PHE A 342 34.02 -31.02 -44.48
C PHE A 342 34.28 -32.52 -44.66
N GLY A 343 34.36 -33.03 -45.89
CA GLY A 343 34.73 -34.42 -46.15
C GLY A 343 36.17 -34.75 -45.74
N LYS A 344 37.10 -33.80 -45.93
CA LYS A 344 38.46 -33.89 -45.39
C LYS A 344 38.60 -33.40 -43.95
N ALA A 345 37.57 -32.77 -43.41
CA ALA A 345 37.57 -32.08 -42.13
C ALA A 345 38.70 -31.04 -42.03
N THR A 346 38.91 -30.24 -43.07
CA THR A 346 39.94 -29.18 -43.08
C THR A 346 39.44 -27.84 -43.61
N VAL A 347 40.04 -26.75 -43.12
CA VAL A 347 39.95 -25.40 -43.67
C VAL A 347 41.32 -24.98 -44.18
N SER A 348 41.40 -24.67 -45.47
CA SER A 348 42.61 -24.13 -46.12
C SER A 348 42.24 -23.05 -47.13
N GLY A 349 43.22 -22.47 -47.83
CA GLY A 349 42.90 -21.42 -48.78
C GLY A 349 44.09 -20.63 -49.30
N GLN A 350 43.78 -19.50 -49.90
CA GLN A 350 44.77 -18.63 -50.54
C GLN A 350 44.40 -17.16 -50.41
N GLY A 351 45.41 -16.29 -50.38
CA GLY A 351 45.26 -14.85 -50.53
C GLY A 351 45.92 -14.38 -51.81
N ILE A 352 45.14 -13.79 -52.72
CA ILE A 352 45.65 -13.21 -53.96
C ILE A 352 45.99 -11.75 -53.72
N LYS A 353 47.22 -11.34 -54.03
CA LYS A 353 47.68 -9.98 -53.81
C LYS A 353 46.95 -8.99 -54.73
N LYS A 354 46.40 -7.90 -54.17
CA LYS A 354 45.66 -6.86 -54.90
C LYS A 354 46.52 -5.67 -55.31
N ASP A 355 47.46 -5.30 -54.45
CA ASP A 355 48.22 -4.06 -54.57
C ASP A 355 49.71 -4.25 -54.23
N ASN A 356 50.56 -3.33 -54.71
CA ASN A 356 51.97 -3.26 -54.34
C ASN A 356 52.17 -2.56 -53.00
N ASN A 357 51.36 -2.93 -52.00
CA ASN A 357 51.55 -2.42 -50.65
C ASN A 357 52.93 -2.86 -50.14
N PRO A 358 53.84 -1.92 -49.78
CA PRO A 358 55.21 -2.26 -49.35
C PRO A 358 55.24 -3.03 -48.03
N PHE A 359 54.10 -3.12 -47.35
CA PHE A 359 53.92 -3.85 -46.12
C PHE A 359 53.55 -5.33 -46.38
N THR A 360 53.03 -5.71 -47.55
CA THR A 360 52.57 -7.07 -47.81
C THR A 360 53.65 -7.96 -48.46
N ALA A 361 53.56 -9.29 -48.25
CA ALA A 361 54.50 -10.24 -48.83
C ALA A 361 54.59 -10.08 -50.36
N PRO A 362 55.74 -10.39 -51.00
CA PRO A 362 55.96 -10.08 -52.41
C PRO A 362 55.03 -10.83 -53.38
N GLY A 363 54.30 -11.86 -52.93
CA GLY A 363 53.37 -12.63 -53.75
C GLY A 363 52.12 -13.09 -53.01
N ASN A 364 51.39 -14.02 -53.64
CA ASN A 364 50.22 -14.67 -53.06
C ASN A 364 50.60 -15.46 -51.81
N ILE A 365 49.66 -15.61 -50.89
CA ILE A 365 49.82 -16.35 -49.64
C ILE A 365 48.97 -17.62 -49.66
N THR A 366 49.44 -18.66 -48.99
CA THR A 366 48.74 -19.95 -48.89
C THR A 366 48.44 -20.25 -47.42
N PHE A 367 47.18 -20.56 -47.14
CA PHE A 367 46.74 -21.09 -45.86
C PHE A 367 46.83 -22.60 -45.94
N THR A 368 47.63 -23.19 -45.05
CA THR A 368 47.77 -24.65 -44.94
C THR A 368 46.46 -25.30 -44.46
N ASP A 369 46.43 -26.60 -44.14
CA ASP A 369 45.21 -27.21 -43.63
C ASP A 369 45.07 -26.98 -42.12
N ASN A 370 43.93 -26.47 -41.69
CA ASN A 370 43.51 -26.45 -40.29
C ASN A 370 42.38 -27.45 -40.07
N PRO A 371 42.44 -28.31 -39.03
CA PRO A 371 41.39 -29.30 -38.81
C PRO A 371 40.07 -28.64 -38.38
N ILE A 372 38.96 -29.23 -38.85
CA ILE A 372 37.59 -28.93 -38.41
C ILE A 372 37.20 -29.91 -37.32
N TYR A 373 36.65 -29.41 -36.22
CA TYR A 373 36.25 -30.21 -35.07
C TYR A 373 35.04 -29.62 -34.35
N SER A 374 34.42 -30.41 -33.49
CA SER A 374 33.34 -29.97 -32.61
C SER A 374 33.88 -29.62 -31.23
N LYS A 375 33.54 -28.43 -30.73
CA LYS A 375 33.87 -27.99 -29.37
C LYS A 375 32.79 -27.05 -28.87
N ASP A 376 32.41 -27.18 -27.60
CA ASP A 376 31.37 -26.35 -26.96
C ASP A 376 30.03 -26.36 -27.71
N GLY A 377 29.67 -27.51 -28.31
CA GLY A 377 28.41 -27.70 -29.04
C GLY A 377 28.37 -27.11 -30.46
N ILE A 378 29.47 -26.54 -30.95
CA ILE A 378 29.53 -25.92 -32.29
C ILE A 378 30.71 -26.45 -33.12
N ILE A 379 30.70 -26.15 -34.42
CA ILE A 379 31.81 -26.46 -35.34
C ILE A 379 32.85 -25.34 -35.29
N GLN A 380 34.10 -25.72 -35.02
CA GLN A 380 35.27 -24.85 -34.98
C GLN A 380 36.36 -25.38 -35.93
N PHE A 381 37.35 -24.54 -36.22
CA PHE A 381 38.55 -24.93 -36.94
C PHE A 381 39.79 -24.29 -36.35
N GLY A 382 40.91 -25.01 -36.41
CA GLY A 382 42.18 -24.54 -35.87
C GLY A 382 43.07 -25.66 -35.37
N GLY A 383 44.37 -25.41 -35.35
CA GLY A 383 45.39 -26.38 -34.99
C GLY A 383 46.75 -25.84 -35.41
N ASP A 384 47.59 -26.70 -35.94
CA ASP A 384 48.94 -26.33 -36.41
C ASP A 384 48.95 -25.65 -37.79
N GLY A 385 47.78 -25.49 -38.42
CA GLY A 385 47.64 -24.78 -39.69
C GLY A 385 47.98 -23.30 -39.54
N TYR A 386 48.84 -22.82 -40.43
CA TYR A 386 49.32 -21.45 -40.51
C TYR A 386 49.22 -20.89 -41.94
N VAL A 387 49.36 -19.57 -42.04
CA VAL A 387 49.72 -18.87 -43.28
C VAL A 387 51.11 -18.27 -43.10
N GLU A 388 52.00 -18.55 -44.05
CA GLU A 388 53.33 -17.92 -44.07
C GLU A 388 53.21 -16.54 -44.70
N VAL A 389 53.70 -15.53 -43.99
CA VAL A 389 53.77 -14.16 -44.46
C VAL A 389 55.20 -13.63 -44.32
N GLU A 390 55.64 -12.88 -45.32
CA GLU A 390 56.92 -12.21 -45.31
C GLU A 390 56.71 -10.72 -45.00
N PHE A 391 57.36 -10.23 -43.95
CA PHE A 391 57.32 -8.83 -43.54
C PHE A 391 58.48 -8.11 -44.19
N THR A 392 58.19 -6.98 -44.84
CA THR A 392 59.22 -5.99 -45.17
C THR A 392 59.05 -4.81 -44.21
N GLY A 393 60.06 -4.56 -43.38
CA GLY A 393 60.06 -3.44 -42.44
C GLY A 393 59.96 -2.09 -43.14
N ILE A 394 59.48 -1.07 -42.42
CA ILE A 394 59.15 0.29 -42.92
C ILE A 394 60.31 0.98 -43.67
N ASN A 395 61.56 0.51 -43.52
CA ASN A 395 62.75 1.05 -44.19
C ASN A 395 63.51 0.02 -45.05
N GLY A 396 62.87 -1.07 -45.50
CA GLY A 396 63.47 -2.07 -46.40
C GLY A 396 64.56 -2.98 -45.79
N GLY A 397 64.93 -2.76 -44.51
CA GLY A 397 66.05 -3.46 -43.86
C GLY A 397 65.68 -4.70 -43.03
N TYR A 398 64.40 -5.04 -42.88
CA TYR A 398 63.97 -6.20 -42.09
C TYR A 398 63.06 -7.09 -42.95
N GLN A 399 63.60 -8.20 -43.42
CA GLN A 399 62.85 -9.30 -44.02
C GLN A 399 62.77 -10.42 -42.99
N SER A 400 61.58 -10.65 -42.45
CA SER A 400 61.31 -11.82 -41.61
C SER A 400 60.15 -12.59 -42.18
N LYS A 401 60.19 -13.91 -42.07
CA LYS A 401 59.02 -14.77 -42.28
C LYS A 401 58.38 -15.05 -40.94
N ASP A 402 57.06 -14.97 -40.87
CA ASP A 402 56.28 -15.43 -39.71
C ASP A 402 55.19 -16.38 -40.16
N GLN A 403 54.81 -17.26 -39.25
CA GLN A 403 53.73 -18.22 -39.43
C GLN A 403 52.55 -17.78 -38.59
N LEU A 404 51.49 -17.32 -39.24
CA LEU A 404 50.31 -16.83 -38.55
C LEU A 404 49.27 -17.93 -38.44
N ALA A 405 49.00 -18.37 -37.21
CA ALA A 405 47.87 -19.25 -36.93
C ALA A 405 46.54 -18.56 -37.24
N TYR A 406 45.58 -19.31 -37.81
CA TYR A 406 44.27 -18.79 -38.20
C TYR A 406 43.08 -19.65 -37.70
N PRO A 407 42.87 -19.81 -36.39
CA PRO A 407 41.69 -20.50 -35.87
C PRO A 407 40.41 -19.66 -36.04
N GLY A 408 39.28 -20.34 -35.99
CA GLY A 408 37.96 -19.72 -36.05
C GLY A 408 36.82 -20.70 -35.80
N MET A 409 35.61 -20.24 -36.09
CA MET A 409 34.37 -20.98 -35.93
C MET A 409 33.43 -20.75 -37.12
N MET A 410 32.62 -21.76 -37.39
CA MET A 410 31.54 -21.69 -38.38
C MET A 410 30.34 -21.00 -37.73
N ILE A 411 29.75 -20.04 -38.43
CA ILE A 411 28.63 -19.22 -37.95
C ILE A 411 27.41 -19.43 -38.87
N GLY A 412 26.24 -19.42 -38.25
CA GLY A 412 24.94 -19.65 -38.88
C GLY A 412 24.53 -21.13 -38.84
N ALA A 413 23.26 -21.39 -39.12
CA ALA A 413 22.68 -22.73 -39.00
C ALA A 413 23.33 -23.72 -39.99
N ASP A 414 23.81 -23.21 -41.12
CA ASP A 414 24.40 -23.99 -42.19
C ASP A 414 25.86 -23.60 -42.52
N ALA A 415 26.60 -23.02 -41.56
CA ALA A 415 27.97 -22.55 -41.78
C ALA A 415 28.08 -21.54 -42.94
N GLU A 416 27.12 -20.61 -43.05
CA GLU A 416 27.07 -19.58 -44.08
C GLU A 416 28.18 -18.52 -43.91
N LYS A 417 28.77 -18.47 -42.72
CA LYS A 417 29.87 -17.57 -42.38
C LYS A 417 30.96 -18.28 -41.59
N ILE A 418 32.13 -17.67 -41.57
CA ILE A 418 33.19 -17.98 -40.63
C ILE A 418 33.63 -16.73 -39.89
N VAL A 419 33.95 -16.85 -38.61
CA VAL A 419 34.64 -15.81 -37.84
C VAL A 419 35.86 -16.39 -37.17
N GLY A 420 36.88 -15.58 -36.94
CA GLY A 420 38.10 -16.07 -36.35
C GLY A 420 39.16 -15.01 -36.23
N ARG A 421 40.41 -15.44 -36.34
CA ARG A 421 41.56 -14.55 -36.46
C ARG A 421 42.54 -15.06 -37.50
N ILE A 422 43.36 -14.17 -38.04
CA ILE A 422 44.57 -14.50 -38.80
C ILE A 422 45.72 -13.77 -38.12
N GLY A 423 46.54 -14.50 -37.37
CA GLY A 423 47.61 -13.90 -36.59
C GLY A 423 47.08 -12.87 -35.58
N GLY A 424 47.41 -11.60 -35.82
CA GLY A 424 47.08 -10.46 -34.96
C GLY A 424 45.79 -9.71 -35.32
N SER A 425 45.01 -10.21 -36.27
CA SER A 425 43.77 -9.58 -36.74
C SER A 425 42.58 -10.51 -36.59
N THR A 426 41.41 -9.99 -36.26
CA THR A 426 40.12 -10.69 -36.38
C THR A 426 39.73 -10.84 -37.86
N MET A 427 38.91 -11.85 -38.18
CA MET A 427 38.41 -12.09 -39.54
C MET A 427 36.93 -12.47 -39.55
N ILE A 428 36.25 -12.12 -40.63
CA ILE A 428 34.94 -12.64 -41.02
C ILE A 428 35.00 -13.10 -42.47
N GLY A 429 34.38 -14.23 -42.76
CA GLY A 429 34.21 -14.75 -44.12
C GLY A 429 32.76 -15.06 -44.42
N HIS A 430 32.36 -14.81 -45.66
CA HIS A 430 31.01 -15.05 -46.16
C HIS A 430 31.05 -16.13 -47.24
N GLU A 431 30.16 -17.11 -47.16
CA GLU A 431 30.03 -18.15 -48.17
C GLU A 431 29.76 -17.53 -49.56
N LYS A 432 30.53 -17.96 -50.56
CA LYS A 432 30.29 -17.67 -51.97
C LYS A 432 29.04 -18.41 -52.42
N LYS A 433 28.05 -17.65 -52.89
CA LYS A 433 26.83 -18.20 -53.48
C LYS A 433 27.03 -18.58 -54.94
#